data_AF-A0A543PJ57-F1
#
_entry.id   AF-A0A543PJ57-F1
#
_cell.length_a   1.000
_cell.length_b   1.000
_cell.length_c   1.000
_cell.angle_alpha   90.00
_cell.angle_beta   90.00
_cell.angle_gamma   90.00
#
_symmetry.space_group_name_H-M   'P 1'
#
loop_
_entity.id
_entity.type
_entity.pdbx_description
1 polymer ?
#
loop_
_entity_poly.entity_id
_entity_poly.type
_entity_poly.pdbx_seq_one_letter_code
_entity_poly.pdbx_strand_id
1 'polypeptide(L)'
;MDDLGLPSPSTAASPADPRRSLLCALHLLSADQMTPVVAEHARGLGLHDTVIYLIDYEQLALVPLPGSAVPPCHALSVDGTVAGLAFRRVAGQANAGSIR
;
A
#
# COMPACT_ATOMS: atom_id res chain seq x y z
N MET A 1 15.28 -7.96 38.48
CA MET A 1 14.04 -7.29 38.02
C MET A 1 14.53 -6.32 36.99
N ASP A 2 14.79 -6.87 35.81
CA ASP A 2 15.63 -6.25 34.79
C ASP A 2 14.88 -6.30 33.48
N ASP A 3 14.92 -5.14 32.85
CA ASP A 3 14.29 -4.65 31.64
C ASP A 3 14.01 -5.72 30.57
N LEU A 4 12.74 -5.83 30.16
CA LEU A 4 12.29 -6.67 29.05
C LEU A 4 12.87 -6.08 27.77
N GLY A 5 13.97 -6.68 27.29
CA GLY A 5 14.59 -6.41 26.00
C GLY A 5 13.61 -6.60 24.84
N LEU A 6 12.77 -5.61 24.61
CA LEU A 6 12.10 -5.41 23.34
C LEU A 6 13.19 -5.07 22.32
N PRO A 7 13.22 -5.72 21.14
CA PRO A 7 14.10 -5.27 20.09
C PRO A 7 13.74 -3.82 19.75
N SER A 8 14.67 -2.89 19.99
CA SER A 8 14.63 -1.56 19.40
C SER A 8 14.33 -1.69 17.90
N PRO A 9 13.51 -0.80 17.29
CA PRO A 9 13.30 -0.80 15.84
C PRO A 9 14.57 -0.32 15.12
N SER A 10 15.66 -1.08 15.22
CA SER A 10 16.80 -0.96 14.32
C SER A 10 16.52 -1.85 13.13
N THR A 11 15.89 -1.28 12.11
CA THR A 11 16.24 -1.67 10.75
C THR A 11 16.85 -0.44 10.11
N ALA A 12 18.10 -0.17 10.50
CA ALA A 12 19.00 0.64 9.71
C ALA A 12 18.89 0.17 8.25
N ALA A 13 18.63 1.12 7.35
CA ALA A 13 18.45 0.86 5.94
C ALA A 13 19.66 0.12 5.38
N SER A 14 19.49 -1.14 5.01
CA SER A 14 20.44 -1.78 4.10
C SER A 14 20.38 -1.00 2.78
N PRO A 15 21.53 -0.69 2.14
CA PRO A 15 21.57 -0.04 0.83
C PRO A 15 20.87 -0.86 -0.28
N ALA A 16 20.42 -2.07 0.02
CA ALA A 16 19.59 -2.92 -0.82
C ALA A 16 18.20 -3.18 -0.21
N ASP A 17 17.53 -2.17 0.35
CA ASP A 17 16.12 -2.30 0.74
C ASP A 17 15.21 -2.14 -0.50
N PRO A 18 14.64 -3.24 -1.04
CA PRO A 18 13.82 -3.20 -2.24
C PRO A 18 12.56 -2.33 -2.08
N ARG A 19 12.06 -2.14 -0.86
CA ARG A 19 10.89 -1.28 -0.60
C ARG A 19 11.24 0.19 -0.77
N ARG A 20 12.39 0.61 -0.23
CA ARG A 20 12.89 1.99 -0.41
C ARG A 20 13.24 2.25 -1.87
N SER A 21 13.90 1.30 -2.53
CA SER A 21 14.19 1.40 -3.97
C SER A 21 12.91 1.56 -4.80
N LEU A 22 11.87 0.78 -4.50
CA LEU A 22 10.58 0.89 -5.16
C LEU A 22 9.93 2.26 -4.94
N LEU A 23 9.89 2.74 -3.69
CA LEU A 23 9.29 4.05 -3.38
C LEU A 23 10.01 5.21 -4.09
N CYS A 24 11.35 5.19 -4.14
CA CYS A 24 12.12 6.19 -4.87
C CYS A 24 11.86 6.13 -6.38
N ALA A 25 11.75 4.93 -6.96
CA ALA A 25 11.44 4.77 -8.37
C ALA A 25 10.03 5.29 -8.70
N LEU A 26 9.03 4.95 -7.90
CA LEU A 26 7.63 5.33 -8.12
C LEU A 26 7.38 6.84 -8.03
N HIS A 27 8.18 7.58 -7.25
CA HIS A 27 7.96 9.00 -6.97
C HIS A 27 7.96 9.91 -8.22
N LEU A 28 8.61 9.49 -9.31
CA LEU A 28 8.74 10.26 -10.53
C LEU A 28 7.96 9.68 -11.73
N LEU A 29 7.21 8.60 -11.52
CA LEU A 29 6.53 7.91 -12.61
C LEU A 29 5.12 8.46 -12.82
N SER A 30 4.73 8.55 -14.09
CA SER A 30 3.32 8.67 -14.42
C SER A 30 2.59 7.37 -14.10
N ALA A 31 1.27 7.44 -13.90
CA ALA A 31 0.52 6.30 -13.40
C ALA A 31 0.63 5.05 -14.29
N ASP A 32 0.66 5.23 -15.60
CA ASP A 32 0.86 4.18 -16.60
C ASP A 32 2.25 3.54 -16.58
N GLN A 33 3.26 4.22 -16.03
CA GLN A 33 4.61 3.70 -15.88
C GLN A 33 4.82 2.94 -14.57
N MET A 34 3.94 3.11 -13.59
CA MET A 34 4.08 2.47 -12.27
C MET A 34 4.00 0.95 -12.36
N THR A 35 3.07 0.44 -13.15
CA THR A 35 2.77 -1.00 -13.16
C THR A 35 3.92 -1.89 -13.61
N PRO A 36 4.63 -1.62 -14.73
CA PRO A 36 5.79 -2.43 -15.12
C PRO A 36 6.93 -2.34 -14.09
N VAL A 37 7.15 -1.18 -13.47
CA VAL A 37 8.21 -1.00 -12.46
C VAL A 37 7.90 -1.77 -11.17
N VAL A 38 6.65 -1.73 -10.69
CA VAL A 38 6.23 -2.57 -9.55
C VAL A 38 6.42 -4.05 -9.87
N ALA A 39 5.99 -4.51 -11.04
CA ALA A 39 6.15 -5.91 -11.44
C ALA A 39 7.62 -6.36 -11.45
N GLU A 40 8.54 -5.51 -11.93
CA GLU A 40 9.97 -5.79 -11.93
C GLU A 40 10.52 -5.96 -10.51
N HIS A 41 10.24 -5.02 -9.61
CA HIS A 41 10.70 -5.11 -8.22
C HIS A 41 10.03 -6.24 -7.43
N ALA A 42 8.76 -6.55 -7.71
CA ALA A 42 8.00 -7.63 -7.07
C ALA A 42 8.57 -9.02 -7.41
N ARG A 43 9.09 -9.22 -8.62
CA ARG A 43 9.81 -10.46 -9.00
C ARG A 43 11.04 -10.70 -8.14
N GLY A 44 11.76 -9.64 -7.76
CA GLY A 44 12.87 -9.72 -6.80
C GLY A 44 12.46 -10.21 -5.41
N LEU A 45 11.16 -10.20 -5.10
CA LEU A 45 10.55 -10.69 -3.87
C LEU A 45 9.85 -12.06 -4.04
N GLY A 46 9.93 -12.69 -5.23
CA GLY A 46 9.25 -13.95 -5.54
C GLY A 46 7.76 -13.81 -5.90
N LEU A 47 7.29 -12.59 -6.18
CA LEU A 47 5.92 -12.33 -6.60
C LEU A 47 5.87 -12.22 -8.13
N HIS A 48 5.11 -13.10 -8.77
CA HIS A 48 5.10 -13.22 -10.23
C HIS A 48 3.88 -12.53 -10.88
N ASP A 49 2.75 -12.51 -10.18
CA ASP A 49 1.49 -11.92 -10.64
C ASP A 49 1.12 -10.75 -9.73
N THR A 50 1.58 -9.55 -10.09
CA THR A 50 1.33 -8.32 -9.30
C THR A 50 0.37 -7.41 -10.02
N VAL A 51 -0.64 -6.92 -9.30
CA VAL A 51 -1.68 -6.02 -9.82
C VAL A 51 -1.82 -4.85 -8.86
N ILE A 52 -1.76 -3.63 -9.41
CA ILE A 52 -2.02 -2.41 -8.64
C ILE A 52 -3.50 -2.08 -8.82
N TYR A 53 -4.20 -1.88 -7.71
CA TYR A 53 -5.56 -1.40 -7.71
C TYR A 53 -5.61 0.05 -7.21
N LEU A 54 -6.33 0.90 -7.92
CA LEU A 54 -6.65 2.27 -7.51
C LEU A 54 -8.06 2.32 -6.94
N ILE A 55 -8.22 3.05 -5.84
CA ILE A 55 -9.55 3.43 -5.36
C ILE A 55 -10.19 4.38 -6.38
N ASP A 56 -11.47 4.19 -6.69
CA ASP A 56 -12.24 5.16 -7.46
C ASP A 56 -12.53 6.43 -6.64
N TYR A 57 -13.03 7.46 -7.31
CA TYR A 57 -13.32 8.74 -6.64
C TYR A 57 -14.42 8.64 -5.59
N GLU A 58 -15.38 7.73 -5.78
CA GLU A 58 -16.49 7.50 -4.85
C GLU A 58 -16.10 6.62 -3.66
N GLN A 59 -14.90 6.04 -3.66
CA GLN A 59 -14.38 5.09 -2.67
C GLN A 59 -15.22 3.82 -2.53
N LEU A 60 -15.81 3.36 -3.62
CA LEU A 60 -16.68 2.19 -3.68
C LEU A 60 -16.02 1.00 -4.38
N ALA A 61 -15.15 1.27 -5.35
CA ALA A 61 -14.49 0.25 -6.15
C ALA A 61 -12.97 0.40 -6.19
N LEU A 62 -12.31 -0.74 -6.26
CA LEU A 62 -10.89 -0.89 -6.56
C LEU A 62 -10.78 -1.26 -8.04
N VAL A 63 -10.25 -0.34 -8.85
CA VAL A 63 -10.09 -0.49 -10.30
C VAL A 63 -8.65 -0.88 -10.60
N PRO A 64 -8.40 -1.95 -11.38
CA PRO A 64 -7.03 -2.33 -11.75
C PRO A 64 -6.40 -1.22 -12.60
N LEU A 65 -5.19 -0.81 -12.21
CA LEU A 65 -4.38 0.12 -12.98
C LEU A 65 -3.86 -0.62 -14.23
N PRO A 66 -4.17 -0.14 -15.45
CA PRO A 66 -3.68 -0.78 -16.66
C PRO A 66 -2.16 -0.68 -16.77
N GLY A 67 -1.55 -1.60 -17.49
CA GLY A 67 -0.12 -1.58 -17.75
C GLY A 67 0.34 -2.79 -18.54
N SER A 68 1.52 -2.68 -19.16
CA SER A 68 2.22 -3.84 -19.68
C SER A 68 2.60 -4.76 -18.51
N ALA A 69 2.52 -6.07 -18.72
CA ALA A 69 2.74 -7.12 -17.71
C ALA A 69 1.66 -7.25 -16.60
N VAL A 70 0.51 -6.59 -16.74
CA VAL A 70 -0.64 -6.80 -15.84
C VAL A 70 -1.50 -7.97 -16.34
N PRO A 71 -1.74 -9.01 -15.53
CA PRO A 71 -2.70 -10.04 -15.89
C PRO A 71 -4.13 -9.44 -15.95
N PRO A 72 -5.02 -9.94 -16.82
CA PRO A 72 -6.41 -9.49 -16.86
C PRO A 72 -7.06 -9.58 -15.47
N CYS A 73 -7.56 -8.45 -14.98
CA CYS A 73 -8.17 -8.33 -13.66
C CYS A 73 -9.49 -7.57 -13.73
N HIS A 74 -10.39 -7.91 -12.81
CA HIS A 74 -11.68 -7.25 -12.67
C HIS A 74 -11.63 -6.20 -11.57
N ALA A 75 -12.48 -5.17 -11.67
CA ALA A 75 -12.71 -4.28 -10.55
C ALA A 75 -13.27 -5.06 -9.35
N LEU A 76 -12.85 -4.67 -8.16
CA LEU A 76 -13.29 -5.27 -6.90
C LEU A 76 -14.13 -4.25 -6.12
N SER A 77 -15.14 -4.71 -5.39
CA SER A 77 -15.72 -3.85 -4.35
C SER A 77 -14.65 -3.57 -3.29
N VAL A 78 -14.64 -2.35 -2.75
CA VAL A 78 -13.79 -2.00 -1.61
C VAL A 78 -14.16 -2.85 -0.40
N ASP A 79 -15.45 -3.10 -0.22
CA ASP A 79 -15.98 -3.94 0.84
C ASP A 79 -15.48 -5.38 0.69
N GLY A 80 -14.99 -5.94 1.80
CA GLY A 80 -14.43 -7.30 1.83
C GLY A 80 -12.97 -7.41 1.39
N THR A 81 -12.30 -6.31 1.05
CA THR A 81 -10.86 -6.31 0.76
C THR A 81 -10.03 -5.81 1.94
N VAL A 82 -8.78 -6.28 2.03
CA VAL A 82 -7.82 -5.74 3.03
C VAL A 82 -7.57 -4.26 2.79
N ALA A 83 -7.54 -3.80 1.53
CA ALA A 83 -7.40 -2.39 1.18
C ALA A 83 -8.58 -1.55 1.70
N GLY A 84 -9.80 -2.10 1.74
CA GLY A 84 -10.98 -1.44 2.31
C GLY A 84 -10.84 -1.10 3.80
N LEU A 85 -9.94 -1.77 4.54
CA LEU A 85 -9.64 -1.40 5.92
C LEU A 85 -9.05 0.01 6.04
N ALA A 86 -8.37 0.52 5.01
CA ALA A 86 -7.81 1.86 4.98
C ALA A 86 -8.88 2.97 4.86
N PHE A 87 -10.07 2.63 4.34
CA PHE A 87 -11.17 3.58 4.10
C PHE A 87 -12.30 3.46 5.13
N ARG A 88 -12.15 2.60 6.14
CA ARG A 88 -13.10 2.55 7.26
C ARG A 88 -13.12 3.91 7.96
N ARG A 89 -14.32 4.51 8.07
CA ARG A 89 -14.52 5.76 8.82
C ARG A 89 -13.89 5.66 10.20
N VAL A 90 -12.92 6.52 10.47
CA VAL A 90 -12.53 6.87 11.83
C VAL A 90 -13.74 7.59 12.43
N ALA A 91 -14.43 6.94 13.39
CA ALA A 91 -15.42 7.64 14.18
C ALA A 91 -14.70 8.82 14.85
N GLY A 92 -15.15 10.04 14.59
CA GLY A 92 -14.62 11.22 15.26
C GLY A 92 -14.73 10.98 16.76
N GLN A 93 -13.59 10.98 17.46
CA GLN A 93 -13.60 10.90 18.92
C GLN A 93 -14.37 12.12 19.40
N ALA A 94 -15.57 11.91 19.95
CA ALA A 94 -16.33 12.98 20.56
C ALA A 94 -15.44 13.59 21.65
N ASN A 95 -15.01 14.83 21.45
CA ASN A 95 -14.38 15.58 22.51
C ASN A 95 -15.50 15.81 23.54
N ALA A 96 -15.48 15.04 24.63
CA ALA A 96 -16.35 15.27 25.78
C ALA A 96 -15.88 16.58 26.46
N GLY A 97 -16.19 17.70 25.80
CA GLY A 97 -16.01 19.04 26.33
C GLY A 97 -16.98 19.21 27.48
N SER A 98 -16.48 18.99 28.70
CA SER A 98 -17.11 19.45 29.92
C SER A 98 -17.07 20.98 29.94
N ILE A 99 -18.09 21.62 29.38
CA ILE A 99 -18.36 23.03 29.64
C ILE A 99 -19.08 23.10 30.99
N ARG A 100 -18.35 23.55 32.00
CA ARG A 100 -18.92 24.07 33.24
C ARG A 100 -19.15 25.57 33.10
#